data_AF-A0A6P1VNX9-F1
#
_entry.id   AF-A0A6P1VNX9-F1
#
_cell.length_a   1.000
_cell.length_b   1.000
_cell.length_c   1.000
_cell.angle_alpha   90.00
_cell.angle_beta   90.00
_cell.angle_gamma   90.00
#
_symmetry.space_group_name_H-M   'P 1'
#
loop_
_entity.id
_entity.type
_entity.pdbx_description
1 polymer ?
#
loop_
_entity_poly.entity_id
_entity_poly.type
_entity_poly.pdbx_seq_one_letter_code
_entity_poly.pdbx_strand_id
1 'polypeptide(L)'
;MKRSNCVLIFAISFFIITSVAAQSTATLHADSDVQNQVERAFQEINRRFISPQHGILYDYAGRDGNNFLPTPDDCKTDKPNGLAWWSPIENGAFFNGIYLDGLCNRWKISRKEADAREARKVADGLVRLATVGNVPGFIARDVASDGKSHHVAGSDDQTGPWFYGMWRYSKSGIPNQVEKARLIRLMETVGDALEQTNWQLPCDREGYGFRGNLTDKGCRISVRLVFIYRALYDVTQHKKWLDGYYRRLNEIPEGDSLSRLELCAQGIPYETTEPEKGNKTENEFWITGISQANLKALVELEQEPNLREKFRKGLLISAEKAALHLSRHKNFDNAHALVFNEDWRLVNKLWKPQPDIATTLALALLQAKEWSNLSPARGYEDKHMREPLFAAWVVLLSGNKNLIDKHKSILQSIFMHYDWKRLYTSRFFVVVPAFYEARLNHLL
;
A
#
# COMPACT_ATOMS: atom_id res chain seq x y z
N MET A 1 -94.40 8.41 8.71
CA MET A 1 -94.33 6.94 8.55
C MET A 1 -93.37 6.63 7.41
N LYS A 2 -92.35 5.79 7.66
CA LYS A 2 -91.41 5.13 6.72
C LYS A 2 -90.20 5.91 6.15
N ARG A 3 -89.06 5.22 6.35
CA ARG A 3 -87.79 5.12 5.59
C ARG A 3 -86.74 6.21 5.79
N SER A 4 -85.67 5.84 6.50
CA SER A 4 -84.32 6.36 6.26
C SER A 4 -83.29 5.22 6.21
N ASN A 5 -82.39 5.39 5.25
CA ASN A 5 -81.38 4.49 4.70
C ASN A 5 -80.38 3.89 5.70
N CYS A 6 -80.05 2.60 5.51
CA CYS A 6 -78.82 1.97 6.01
C CYS A 6 -77.80 1.94 4.86
N VAL A 7 -76.60 2.49 5.11
CA VAL A 7 -75.45 2.42 4.21
C VAL A 7 -74.47 1.35 4.73
N LEU A 8 -74.07 0.48 3.82
CA LEU A 8 -73.09 -0.60 3.98
C LEU A 8 -71.67 -0.01 3.89
N ILE A 9 -70.76 -0.35 4.82
CA ILE A 9 -69.31 -0.13 4.66
C ILE A 9 -68.61 -1.48 4.78
N PHE A 10 -67.99 -1.91 3.67
CA PHE A 10 -67.04 -3.04 3.63
C PHE A 10 -65.63 -2.51 3.97
N ALA A 11 -64.98 -3.12 4.96
CA ALA A 11 -63.56 -2.91 5.22
C ALA A 11 -62.74 -3.99 4.50
N ILE A 12 -61.82 -3.57 3.62
CA ILE A 12 -60.80 -4.43 3.01
C ILE A 12 -59.47 -4.11 3.69
N SER A 13 -58.91 -5.06 4.42
CA SER A 13 -57.55 -5.00 4.96
C SER A 13 -56.57 -5.51 3.91
N PHE A 14 -55.69 -4.65 3.40
CA PHE A 14 -54.54 -5.06 2.60
C PHE A 14 -53.32 -5.28 3.51
N PHE A 15 -52.80 -6.50 3.52
CA PHE A 15 -51.51 -6.85 4.12
C PHE A 15 -50.38 -6.29 3.24
N ILE A 16 -49.54 -5.41 3.80
CA ILE A 16 -48.26 -5.01 3.22
C ILE A 16 -47.19 -5.89 3.87
N ILE A 17 -46.77 -6.95 3.19
CA ILE A 17 -45.53 -7.66 3.48
C ILE A 17 -44.88 -7.94 2.12
N THR A 18 -43.72 -7.33 1.85
CA THR A 18 -42.55 -7.83 1.08
C THR A 18 -41.82 -6.68 0.37
N SER A 19 -40.82 -6.10 1.03
CA SER A 19 -39.74 -5.34 0.36
C SER A 19 -38.41 -5.42 1.11
N VAL A 20 -38.46 -5.60 2.44
CA VAL A 20 -37.27 -5.67 3.31
C VAL A 20 -36.49 -6.99 3.13
N ALA A 21 -37.18 -8.12 2.95
CA ALA A 21 -36.52 -9.43 2.84
C ALA A 21 -35.68 -9.60 1.57
N ALA A 22 -36.14 -9.06 0.42
CA ALA A 22 -35.45 -9.19 -0.86
C ALA A 22 -34.19 -8.31 -0.97
N GLN A 23 -34.19 -7.14 -0.33
CA GLN A 23 -32.99 -6.29 -0.23
C GLN A 23 -31.92 -6.94 0.66
N SER A 24 -32.33 -7.54 1.78
CA SER A 24 -31.40 -8.21 2.71
C SER A 24 -30.67 -9.40 2.07
N THR A 25 -31.36 -10.25 1.31
CA THR A 25 -30.73 -11.37 0.59
C THR A 25 -29.81 -10.89 -0.53
N ALA A 26 -30.22 -9.91 -1.34
CA ALA A 26 -29.39 -9.39 -2.43
C ALA A 26 -28.07 -8.76 -1.92
N THR A 27 -28.11 -8.03 -0.80
CA THR A 27 -26.91 -7.47 -0.17
C THR A 27 -25.99 -8.56 0.38
N LEU A 28 -26.54 -9.56 1.09
CA LEU A 28 -25.75 -10.69 1.60
C LEU A 28 -25.06 -11.49 0.47
N HIS A 29 -25.73 -11.68 -0.67
CA HIS A 29 -25.15 -12.34 -1.83
C HIS A 29 -24.01 -11.52 -2.44
N ALA A 30 -24.21 -10.21 -2.66
CA ALA A 30 -23.17 -9.34 -3.21
C ALA A 30 -21.92 -9.28 -2.31
N ASP A 31 -22.08 -9.21 -0.99
CA ASP A 31 -20.96 -9.20 -0.04
C ASP A 31 -20.20 -10.54 -0.05
N SER A 32 -20.91 -11.66 -0.26
CA SER A 32 -20.30 -12.98 -0.42
C SER A 32 -19.50 -13.11 -1.73
N ASP A 33 -19.97 -12.49 -2.82
CA ASP A 33 -19.29 -12.50 -4.11
C ASP A 33 -18.00 -11.67 -4.07
N VAL A 34 -18.04 -10.48 -3.47
CA VAL A 34 -16.84 -9.67 -3.25
C VAL A 34 -15.81 -10.42 -2.43
N GLN A 35 -16.23 -11.05 -1.32
CA GLN A 35 -15.33 -11.86 -0.51
C GLN A 35 -14.69 -12.99 -1.34
N ASN A 36 -15.48 -13.73 -2.10
CA ASN A 36 -14.98 -14.80 -2.97
C ASN A 36 -13.96 -14.29 -4.00
N GLN A 37 -14.20 -13.11 -4.58
CA GLN A 37 -13.29 -12.53 -5.56
C GLN A 37 -11.98 -12.05 -4.93
N VAL A 38 -12.03 -11.47 -3.73
CA VAL A 38 -10.82 -11.10 -2.96
C VAL A 38 -10.04 -12.34 -2.54
N GLU A 39 -10.73 -13.44 -2.19
CA GLU A 39 -10.03 -14.70 -1.91
C GLU A 39 -9.35 -15.31 -3.13
N ARG A 40 -9.92 -15.15 -4.33
CA ARG A 40 -9.24 -15.52 -5.58
C ARG A 40 -8.00 -14.67 -5.82
N ALA A 41 -8.05 -13.37 -5.52
CA ALA A 41 -6.87 -12.50 -5.59
C ALA A 41 -5.80 -12.96 -4.60
N PHE A 42 -6.18 -13.23 -3.35
CA PHE A 42 -5.28 -13.75 -2.32
C PHE A 42 -4.62 -15.08 -2.74
N GLN A 43 -5.39 -16.01 -3.31
CA GLN A 43 -4.85 -17.27 -3.82
C GLN A 43 -3.86 -17.04 -4.96
N GLU A 44 -4.15 -16.14 -5.90
CA GLU A 44 -3.27 -15.86 -7.03
C GLU A 44 -1.96 -15.16 -6.59
N ILE A 45 -2.02 -14.25 -5.61
CA ILE A 45 -0.83 -13.65 -4.98
C ILE A 45 0.06 -14.76 -4.42
N ASN A 46 -0.51 -15.68 -3.63
CA ASN A 46 0.24 -16.76 -3.02
C ASN A 46 0.78 -17.78 -4.04
N ARG A 47 0.10 -17.96 -5.16
CA ARG A 47 0.49 -18.91 -6.20
C ARG A 47 1.69 -18.43 -7.02
N ARG A 48 1.75 -17.15 -7.37
CA ARG A 48 2.73 -16.61 -8.34
C ARG A 48 3.68 -15.56 -7.78
N PHE A 49 3.16 -14.71 -6.90
CA PHE A 49 3.78 -13.42 -6.65
C PHE A 49 4.45 -13.34 -5.29
N ILE A 50 4.35 -14.34 -4.43
CA ILE A 50 5.09 -14.40 -3.17
C ILE A 50 6.20 -15.43 -3.25
N SER A 51 7.41 -15.05 -2.83
CA SER A 51 8.49 -16.01 -2.63
C SER A 51 8.04 -17.09 -1.62
N PRO A 52 8.02 -18.38 -2.01
CA PRO A 52 7.65 -19.44 -1.07
C PRO A 52 8.67 -19.55 0.08
N GLN A 53 9.95 -19.27 -0.19
CA GLN A 53 11.03 -19.36 0.80
C GLN A 53 11.16 -18.13 1.68
N HIS A 54 10.85 -16.93 1.17
CA HIS A 54 11.17 -15.68 1.86
C HIS A 54 9.96 -14.82 2.22
N GLY A 55 8.77 -15.15 1.70
CA GLY A 55 7.56 -14.37 2.02
C GLY A 55 7.56 -12.96 1.45
N ILE A 56 8.40 -12.66 0.47
CA ILE A 56 8.50 -11.34 -0.16
C ILE A 56 7.74 -11.34 -1.48
N LEU A 57 6.96 -10.29 -1.73
CA LEU A 57 6.21 -10.13 -2.96
C LEU A 57 7.10 -9.64 -4.10
N TYR A 58 7.01 -10.32 -5.24
CA TYR A 58 7.58 -9.90 -6.51
C TYR A 58 6.69 -8.85 -7.18
N ASP A 59 7.29 -7.88 -7.89
CA ASP A 59 6.55 -6.87 -8.68
C ASP A 59 5.70 -7.52 -9.79
N TYR A 60 6.23 -8.58 -10.40
CA TYR A 60 5.57 -9.36 -11.43
C TYR A 60 6.14 -10.78 -11.51
N ALA A 61 5.41 -11.67 -12.17
CA ALA A 61 5.77 -13.06 -12.42
C ALA A 61 4.98 -13.59 -13.62
N GLY A 62 5.52 -14.60 -14.30
CA GLY A 62 4.82 -15.29 -15.37
C GLY A 62 3.53 -15.94 -14.90
N ARG A 63 2.62 -16.21 -15.85
CA ARG A 63 1.29 -16.77 -15.52
C ARG A 63 1.35 -18.17 -14.91
N ASP A 64 2.40 -18.91 -15.23
CA ASP A 64 2.75 -20.19 -14.63
C ASP A 64 3.40 -20.06 -13.24
N GLY A 65 3.82 -18.85 -12.84
CA GLY A 65 4.53 -18.55 -11.60
C GLY A 65 6.05 -18.51 -11.75
N ASN A 66 6.59 -18.75 -12.94
CA ASN A 66 8.02 -18.57 -13.19
C ASN A 66 8.40 -17.10 -13.09
N ASN A 67 9.64 -16.83 -12.68
CA ASN A 67 10.15 -15.48 -12.55
C ASN A 67 11.60 -15.38 -13.01
N PHE A 68 11.96 -14.24 -13.58
CA PHE A 68 13.33 -13.92 -13.98
C PHE A 68 14.02 -13.20 -12.82
N LEU A 69 14.22 -13.86 -11.68
CA LEU A 69 14.92 -13.22 -10.56
C LEU A 69 16.34 -12.79 -10.97
N PRO A 70 16.82 -11.63 -10.49
CA PRO A 70 18.24 -11.31 -10.55
C PRO A 70 19.09 -12.37 -9.85
N THR A 71 20.27 -12.60 -10.41
CA THR A 71 21.31 -13.43 -9.82
C THR A 71 22.19 -12.61 -8.88
N PRO A 72 23.02 -13.25 -8.04
CA PRO A 72 24.03 -12.53 -7.25
C PRO A 72 24.93 -11.62 -8.10
N ASP A 73 25.33 -12.08 -9.29
CA ASP A 73 26.16 -11.29 -10.21
C ASP A 73 25.41 -10.10 -10.82
N ASP A 74 24.12 -10.25 -11.09
CA ASP A 74 23.27 -9.13 -11.53
C ASP A 74 23.23 -8.05 -10.44
N CYS A 75 23.00 -8.41 -9.18
CA CYS A 75 23.00 -7.47 -8.06
C CYS A 75 24.38 -6.84 -7.82
N LYS A 76 25.45 -7.65 -7.81
CA LYS A 76 26.83 -7.16 -7.64
C LYS A 76 27.23 -6.15 -8.71
N THR A 77 26.67 -6.27 -9.91
CA THR A 77 26.95 -5.37 -11.04
C THR A 77 25.84 -4.37 -11.30
N ASP A 78 24.93 -4.17 -10.34
CA ASP A 78 23.82 -3.20 -10.41
C ASP A 78 23.01 -3.33 -11.71
N LYS A 79 22.66 -4.56 -12.12
CA LYS A 79 21.82 -4.84 -13.29
C LYS A 79 20.38 -5.16 -12.89
N PRO A 80 19.36 -4.53 -13.50
CA PRO A 80 19.47 -3.63 -14.66
C PRO A 80 19.95 -2.22 -14.28
N ASN A 81 19.76 -1.85 -13.02
CA ASN A 81 20.27 -0.64 -12.40
C ASN A 81 20.34 -0.86 -10.87
N GLY A 82 21.07 -0.01 -10.16
CA GLY A 82 21.21 -0.08 -8.70
C GLY A 82 19.92 0.14 -7.90
N LEU A 83 18.81 0.52 -8.56
CA LEU A 83 17.48 0.72 -7.95
C LEU A 83 16.59 -0.54 -8.06
N ALA A 84 17.06 -1.63 -8.66
CA ALA A 84 16.28 -2.83 -8.99
C ALA A 84 15.11 -2.58 -9.96
N TRP A 85 14.95 -1.36 -10.49
CA TRP A 85 13.80 -0.99 -11.32
C TRP A 85 13.73 -1.86 -12.55
N TRP A 86 12.50 -2.20 -12.95
CA TRP A 86 12.18 -3.05 -14.09
C TRP A 86 12.38 -4.56 -13.85
N SER A 87 12.92 -4.98 -12.68
CA SER A 87 13.06 -6.39 -12.31
C SER A 87 11.91 -6.86 -11.39
N PRO A 88 11.71 -8.18 -11.20
CA PRO A 88 10.71 -8.69 -10.27
C PRO A 88 10.95 -8.31 -8.81
N ILE A 89 12.15 -7.89 -8.43
CA ILE A 89 12.57 -7.63 -7.04
C ILE A 89 12.59 -6.12 -6.73
N GLU A 90 11.78 -5.34 -7.45
CA GLU A 90 11.77 -3.86 -7.40
C GLU A 90 11.20 -3.28 -6.09
N ASN A 91 10.20 -3.95 -5.50
CA ASN A 91 9.28 -3.33 -4.54
C ASN A 91 8.89 -4.22 -3.34
N GLY A 92 9.70 -5.22 -2.99
CA GLY A 92 9.38 -6.18 -1.93
C GLY A 92 9.05 -5.54 -0.56
N ALA A 93 9.89 -4.66 -0.03
CA ALA A 93 9.64 -3.98 1.25
C ALA A 93 8.39 -3.08 1.18
N PHE A 94 8.21 -2.37 0.07
CA PHE A 94 7.02 -1.56 -0.17
C PHE A 94 5.74 -2.40 -0.17
N PHE A 95 5.73 -3.54 -0.88
CA PHE A 95 4.54 -4.39 -1.01
C PHE A 95 4.24 -5.12 0.28
N ASN A 96 5.26 -5.76 0.86
CA ASN A 96 5.12 -6.52 2.10
C ASN A 96 4.61 -5.64 3.24
N GLY A 97 5.10 -4.40 3.35
CA GLY A 97 4.65 -3.48 4.40
C GLY A 97 3.15 -3.20 4.36
N ILE A 98 2.61 -2.96 3.17
CA ILE A 98 1.18 -2.70 2.95
C ILE A 98 0.37 -4.01 3.04
N TYR A 99 0.85 -5.08 2.43
CA TYR A 99 0.15 -6.36 2.39
C TYR A 99 0.01 -6.98 3.79
N LEU A 100 1.06 -6.87 4.62
CA LEU A 100 1.06 -7.36 6.00
C LEU A 100 -0.06 -6.75 6.84
N ASP A 101 -0.42 -5.49 6.59
CA ASP A 101 -1.57 -4.88 7.26
C ASP A 101 -2.87 -5.63 6.95
N GLY A 102 -3.11 -5.90 5.66
CA GLY A 102 -4.27 -6.65 5.20
C GLY A 102 -4.34 -8.04 5.81
N LEU A 103 -3.20 -8.74 5.91
CA LEU A 103 -3.12 -10.06 6.54
C LEU A 103 -3.41 -9.99 8.05
N CYS A 104 -2.92 -8.95 8.74
CA CYS A 104 -3.24 -8.73 10.15
C CYS A 104 -4.74 -8.50 10.34
N ASN A 105 -5.37 -7.68 9.49
CA ASN A 105 -6.81 -7.43 9.55
C ASN A 105 -7.63 -8.70 9.23
N ARG A 106 -7.21 -9.47 8.22
CA ARG A 106 -7.78 -10.79 7.90
C ARG A 106 -7.76 -11.72 9.12
N TRP A 107 -6.61 -11.85 9.79
CA TRP A 107 -6.50 -12.68 10.99
C TRP A 107 -7.35 -12.16 12.15
N LYS A 108 -7.45 -10.84 12.35
CA LYS A 108 -8.32 -10.27 13.40
C LYS A 108 -9.78 -10.69 13.22
N ILE A 109 -10.24 -10.80 11.97
CA ILE A 109 -11.61 -11.22 11.62
C ILE A 109 -11.76 -12.74 11.71
N SER A 110 -10.84 -13.50 11.09
CA SER A 110 -10.99 -14.95 10.95
C SER A 110 -10.57 -15.74 12.19
N ARG A 111 -9.59 -15.21 12.93
CA ARG A 111 -8.85 -15.86 14.03
C ARG A 111 -8.22 -17.21 13.65
N LYS A 112 -8.06 -17.51 12.36
CA LYS A 112 -7.50 -18.79 11.89
C LYS A 112 -5.98 -18.78 11.99
N GLU A 113 -5.41 -19.88 12.50
CA GLU A 113 -3.95 -20.03 12.58
C GLU A 113 -3.27 -19.98 11.20
N ALA A 114 -3.94 -20.43 10.13
CA ALA A 114 -3.42 -20.31 8.78
C ALA A 114 -3.16 -18.85 8.38
N ASP A 115 -4.07 -17.93 8.72
CA ASP A 115 -3.91 -16.51 8.41
C ASP A 115 -2.80 -15.86 9.25
N ALA A 116 -2.61 -16.32 10.51
CA ALA A 116 -1.47 -15.91 11.34
C ALA A 116 -0.13 -16.35 10.74
N ARG A 117 -0.05 -17.56 10.20
CA ARG A 117 1.17 -18.08 9.54
C ARG A 117 1.52 -17.29 8.29
N GLU A 118 0.54 -16.95 7.46
CA GLU A 118 0.79 -16.12 6.27
C GLU A 118 1.27 -14.71 6.64
N ALA A 119 0.66 -14.07 7.63
CA ALA A 119 1.13 -12.79 8.15
C ALA A 119 2.58 -12.89 8.69
N ARG A 120 2.89 -13.94 9.46
CA ARG A 120 4.24 -14.18 9.99
C ARG A 120 5.27 -14.37 8.87
N LYS A 121 4.94 -15.13 7.83
CA LYS A 121 5.80 -15.33 6.66
C LYS A 121 6.17 -14.01 5.98
N VAL A 122 5.19 -13.11 5.80
CA VAL A 122 5.43 -11.78 5.21
C VAL A 122 6.24 -10.87 6.15
N ALA A 123 6.00 -10.95 7.46
CA ALA A 123 6.77 -10.22 8.47
C ALA A 123 8.24 -10.67 8.52
N ASP A 124 8.51 -11.98 8.42
CA ASP A 124 9.87 -12.52 8.34
C ASP A 124 10.59 -12.05 7.06
N GLY A 125 9.85 -11.88 5.95
CA GLY A 125 10.35 -11.21 4.75
C GLY A 125 10.81 -9.79 5.04
N LEU A 126 10.00 -8.97 5.74
CA LEU A 126 10.40 -7.61 6.14
C LEU A 126 11.59 -7.60 7.09
N VAL A 127 11.69 -8.56 8.03
CA VAL A 127 12.88 -8.71 8.89
C VAL A 127 14.12 -8.89 8.01
N ARG A 128 14.08 -9.83 7.05
CA ARG A 128 15.20 -10.09 6.14
C ARG A 128 15.63 -8.83 5.40
N LEU A 129 14.70 -8.06 4.86
CA LEU A 129 15.01 -6.86 4.08
C LEU A 129 15.69 -5.75 4.89
N ALA A 130 15.47 -5.70 6.20
CA ALA A 130 16.17 -4.77 7.09
C ALA A 130 17.49 -5.30 7.66
N THR A 131 17.83 -6.58 7.42
CA THR A 131 19.03 -7.21 8.01
C THR A 131 20.00 -7.78 6.98
N VAL A 132 19.67 -7.72 5.70
CA VAL A 132 20.48 -8.31 4.62
C VAL A 132 21.64 -7.41 4.18
N GLY A 133 21.47 -6.08 4.33
CA GLY A 133 22.51 -5.11 4.04
C GLY A 133 23.51 -4.93 5.18
N ASN A 134 24.61 -4.27 4.87
CA ASN A 134 25.73 -4.00 5.78
C ASN A 134 25.72 -2.56 6.33
N VAL A 135 24.98 -1.64 5.72
CA VAL A 135 24.90 -0.23 6.12
C VAL A 135 23.72 -0.04 7.09
N PRO A 136 23.97 0.49 8.32
CA PRO A 136 22.90 0.76 9.29
C PRO A 136 21.79 1.64 8.70
N GLY A 137 20.54 1.25 8.93
CA GLY A 137 19.36 1.98 8.45
C GLY A 137 18.97 1.65 6.99
N PHE A 138 19.75 0.85 6.27
CA PHE A 138 19.39 0.37 4.94
C PHE A 138 18.23 -0.64 5.03
N ILE A 139 17.31 -0.51 4.08
CA ILE A 139 16.23 -1.48 3.86
C ILE A 139 16.30 -1.87 2.38
N ALA A 140 16.57 -3.15 2.14
CA ALA A 140 16.59 -3.71 0.80
C ALA A 140 15.19 -3.65 0.18
N ARG A 141 15.16 -3.40 -1.14
CA ARG A 141 13.92 -3.49 -1.93
C ARG A 141 13.37 -4.91 -1.90
N ASP A 142 14.21 -5.89 -2.21
CA ASP A 142 13.94 -7.33 -2.16
C ASP A 142 15.30 -8.07 -2.30
N VAL A 143 15.30 -9.41 -2.40
CA VAL A 143 16.49 -10.26 -2.53
C VAL A 143 16.50 -11.06 -3.83
N ALA A 144 17.70 -11.30 -4.34
CA ALA A 144 18.00 -12.10 -5.52
C ALA A 144 17.70 -13.60 -5.31
N SER A 145 17.98 -14.41 -6.34
CA SER A 145 17.75 -15.86 -6.33
C SER A 145 18.47 -16.65 -5.23
N ASP A 146 19.51 -16.09 -4.61
CA ASP A 146 20.23 -16.70 -3.47
C ASP A 146 19.64 -16.31 -2.09
N GLY A 147 18.59 -15.48 -2.07
CA GLY A 147 17.92 -15.04 -0.86
C GLY A 147 18.69 -14.02 -0.02
N LYS A 148 19.81 -13.48 -0.52
CA LYS A 148 20.65 -12.51 0.22
C LYS A 148 21.25 -11.40 -0.63
N SER A 149 21.59 -11.65 -1.89
CA SER A 149 22.11 -10.59 -2.76
C SER A 149 20.98 -9.60 -3.06
N HIS A 150 21.30 -8.32 -3.14
CA HIS A 150 20.31 -7.27 -3.28
C HIS A 150 20.91 -6.07 -3.99
N HIS A 151 20.05 -5.22 -4.54
CA HIS A 151 20.46 -3.97 -5.17
C HIS A 151 20.81 -2.90 -4.15
N VAL A 152 21.76 -2.05 -4.51
CA VAL A 152 22.43 -1.12 -3.60
C VAL A 152 21.52 -0.01 -3.06
N ALA A 153 20.51 0.43 -3.80
CA ALA A 153 19.76 1.63 -3.43
C ALA A 153 18.58 1.35 -2.48
N GLY A 154 18.59 2.00 -1.31
CA GLY A 154 17.41 2.15 -0.47
C GLY A 154 16.40 3.13 -1.09
N SER A 155 15.27 3.39 -0.43
CA SER A 155 14.37 4.51 -0.78
C SER A 155 13.24 4.69 0.24
N ASP A 156 12.65 5.88 0.25
CA ASP A 156 11.55 6.26 1.15
C ASP A 156 10.28 5.46 0.88
N ASP A 157 10.11 5.02 -0.36
CA ASP A 157 9.04 4.13 -0.77
C ASP A 157 9.17 2.74 -0.16
N GLN A 158 10.36 2.26 0.18
CA GLN A 158 10.57 1.01 0.91
C GLN A 158 10.48 1.23 2.42
N THR A 159 11.16 2.27 2.92
CA THR A 159 11.33 2.49 4.36
C THR A 159 10.03 2.80 5.09
N GLY A 160 9.19 3.69 4.55
CA GLY A 160 7.93 4.07 5.20
C GLY A 160 6.98 2.88 5.45
N PRO A 161 6.62 2.12 4.41
CA PRO A 161 5.78 0.93 4.57
C PRO A 161 6.45 -0.20 5.36
N TRP A 162 7.77 -0.34 5.33
CA TRP A 162 8.46 -1.29 6.22
C TRP A 162 8.13 -1.00 7.68
N PHE A 163 8.29 0.26 8.12
CA PHE A 163 7.92 0.67 9.48
C PHE A 163 6.43 0.46 9.75
N TYR A 164 5.56 0.80 8.79
CA TYR A 164 4.12 0.63 8.92
C TYR A 164 3.71 -0.84 9.12
N GLY A 165 4.17 -1.73 8.25
CA GLY A 165 3.86 -3.16 8.32
C GLY A 165 4.36 -3.79 9.62
N MET A 166 5.61 -3.49 10.01
CA MET A 166 6.20 -3.97 11.26
C MET A 166 5.43 -3.47 12.48
N TRP A 167 5.05 -2.19 12.50
CA TRP A 167 4.19 -1.62 13.54
C TRP A 167 2.85 -2.36 13.62
N ARG A 168 2.12 -2.47 12.50
CA ARG A 168 0.81 -3.17 12.45
C ARG A 168 0.93 -4.61 12.93
N TYR A 169 1.96 -5.34 12.50
CA TYR A 169 2.17 -6.73 12.89
C TYR A 169 2.49 -6.87 14.38
N SER A 170 3.39 -6.04 14.92
CA SER A 170 3.75 -6.06 16.35
C SER A 170 2.55 -5.78 17.29
N LYS A 171 1.54 -5.07 16.79
CA LYS A 171 0.29 -4.72 17.49
C LYS A 171 -0.88 -5.64 17.16
N SER A 172 -0.73 -6.54 16.19
CA SER A 172 -1.82 -7.39 15.70
C SER A 172 -2.33 -8.37 16.76
N GLY A 173 -1.44 -8.89 17.61
CA GLY A 173 -1.70 -10.02 18.50
C GLY A 173 -1.26 -11.38 17.92
N ILE A 174 -0.76 -11.40 16.69
CA ILE A 174 -0.14 -12.58 16.07
C ILE A 174 1.23 -12.92 16.69
N PRO A 175 2.18 -11.96 16.82
CA PRO A 175 3.49 -12.30 17.35
C PRO A 175 3.41 -12.60 18.85
N ASN A 176 4.14 -13.64 19.28
CA ASN A 176 4.32 -13.88 20.71
C ASN A 176 5.24 -12.82 21.34
N GLN A 177 5.38 -12.82 22.66
CA GLN A 177 6.16 -11.78 23.37
C GLN A 177 7.62 -11.72 22.94
N VAL A 178 8.27 -12.87 22.70
CA VAL A 178 9.69 -12.94 22.28
C VAL A 178 9.87 -12.38 20.87
N GLU A 179 8.99 -12.82 19.94
CA GLU A 179 8.94 -12.35 18.57
C GLU A 179 8.70 -10.83 18.54
N LYS A 180 7.69 -10.34 19.27
CA LYS A 180 7.38 -8.92 19.38
C LYS A 180 8.56 -8.11 19.89
N ALA A 181 9.24 -8.56 20.95
CA ALA A 181 10.40 -7.86 21.50
C ALA A 181 11.55 -7.78 20.48
N ARG A 182 11.79 -8.83 19.68
CA ARG A 182 12.78 -8.83 18.59
C ARG A 182 12.43 -7.78 17.52
N LEU A 183 11.17 -7.74 17.10
CA LEU A 183 10.70 -6.80 16.08
C LEU A 183 10.82 -5.35 16.54
N ILE A 184 10.44 -5.06 17.79
CA ILE A 184 10.54 -3.70 18.37
C ILE A 184 12.00 -3.24 18.41
N ARG A 185 12.93 -4.10 18.84
CA ARG A 185 14.36 -3.80 18.82
C ARG A 185 14.88 -3.51 17.41
N LEU A 186 14.47 -4.30 16.43
CA LEU A 186 14.85 -4.08 15.04
C LEU A 186 14.33 -2.74 14.52
N MET A 187 13.06 -2.42 14.75
CA MET A 187 12.48 -1.12 14.37
C MET A 187 13.25 0.04 15.01
N GLU A 188 13.56 -0.05 16.29
CA GLU A 188 14.31 0.99 16.99
C GLU A 188 15.75 1.12 16.48
N THR A 189 16.44 0.01 16.20
CA THR A 189 17.79 0.02 15.63
C THR A 189 17.82 0.70 14.26
N VAL A 190 16.85 0.40 13.39
CA VAL A 190 16.72 1.07 12.09
C VAL A 190 16.40 2.55 12.28
N GLY A 191 15.48 2.88 13.19
CA GLY A 191 15.12 4.27 13.51
C GLY A 191 16.31 5.10 14.01
N ASP A 192 17.11 4.53 14.91
CA ASP A 192 18.31 5.17 15.47
C ASP A 192 19.37 5.41 14.39
N ALA A 193 19.59 4.44 13.51
CA ALA A 193 20.51 4.60 12.39
C ALA A 193 20.06 5.71 11.42
N LEU A 194 18.76 5.77 11.11
CA LEU A 194 18.21 6.81 10.24
C LEU A 194 18.23 8.19 10.92
N GLU A 195 18.03 8.30 12.23
CA GLU A 195 18.15 9.60 12.91
C GLU A 195 19.58 10.15 12.85
N GLN A 196 20.61 9.28 12.90
CA GLN A 196 22.02 9.68 12.74
C GLN A 196 22.35 10.26 11.37
N THR A 197 21.63 9.84 10.32
CA THR A 197 21.77 10.37 8.96
C THR A 197 20.77 11.49 8.67
N ASN A 198 20.15 12.08 9.70
CA ASN A 198 19.05 13.04 9.58
C ASN A 198 17.96 12.56 8.59
N TRP A 199 17.65 11.26 8.65
CA TRP A 199 16.65 10.57 7.83
C TRP A 199 16.92 10.56 6.33
N GLN A 200 18.17 10.80 5.91
CA GLN A 200 18.63 10.44 4.57
C GLN A 200 18.73 8.91 4.47
N LEU A 201 18.22 8.34 3.40
CA LEU A 201 18.04 6.89 3.27
C LEU A 201 19.26 6.24 2.61
N PRO A 202 20.07 5.48 3.35
CA PRO A 202 21.37 5.03 2.88
C PRO A 202 21.25 4.03 1.73
N CYS A 203 22.28 3.98 0.89
CA CYS A 203 22.52 2.87 -0.03
C CYS A 203 23.49 1.86 0.62
N ASP A 204 23.37 0.57 0.29
CA ASP A 204 24.19 -0.50 0.87
C ASP A 204 25.56 -0.66 0.20
N ARG A 205 26.27 0.46 0.05
CA ARG A 205 27.64 0.49 -0.44
C ARG A 205 28.31 1.76 0.08
N GLU A 206 29.49 1.59 0.67
CA GLU A 206 30.27 2.71 1.20
C GLU A 206 30.53 3.76 0.10
N GLY A 207 30.31 5.03 0.43
CA GLY A 207 30.50 6.15 -0.49
C GLY A 207 29.45 6.30 -1.60
N TYR A 208 28.45 5.41 -1.69
CA TYR A 208 27.44 5.45 -2.77
C TYR A 208 26.36 6.53 -2.60
N GLY A 209 26.19 6.99 -1.36
CA GLY A 209 25.28 8.07 -0.98
C GLY A 209 23.90 7.60 -0.53
N PHE A 210 22.91 8.45 -0.73
CA PHE A 210 21.55 8.30 -0.22
C PHE A 210 20.52 8.37 -1.34
N ARG A 211 19.42 7.62 -1.21
CA ARG A 211 18.31 7.65 -2.16
C ARG A 211 17.03 8.07 -1.47
N GLY A 212 16.77 9.38 -1.48
CA GLY A 212 15.61 9.98 -0.83
C GLY A 212 15.88 10.37 0.61
N ASN A 213 15.00 11.22 1.13
CA ASN A 213 15.14 11.80 2.45
C ASN A 213 13.75 11.98 3.07
N LEU A 214 13.53 11.46 4.28
CA LEU A 214 12.24 11.62 4.96
C LEU A 214 12.06 13.03 5.55
N THR A 215 13.08 13.89 5.51
CA THR A 215 12.93 15.32 5.85
C THR A 215 12.51 16.19 4.66
N ASP A 216 12.32 15.63 3.47
CA ASP A 216 11.85 16.39 2.31
C ASP A 216 10.46 17.02 2.54
N LYS A 217 10.10 17.96 1.67
CA LYS A 217 8.87 18.73 1.77
C LYS A 217 7.63 18.01 1.21
N GLY A 218 6.46 18.58 1.51
CA GLY A 218 5.17 18.06 1.06
C GLY A 218 4.54 17.02 1.99
N CYS A 219 3.22 16.84 1.83
CA CYS A 219 2.40 16.00 2.70
C CYS A 219 2.86 14.54 2.73
N ARG A 220 3.13 13.93 1.56
CA ARG A 220 3.52 12.50 1.43
C ARG A 220 4.66 12.11 2.38
N ILE A 221 5.76 12.86 2.34
CA ILE A 221 6.96 12.57 3.13
C ILE A 221 6.78 13.03 4.59
N SER A 222 6.17 14.19 4.81
CA SER A 222 5.92 14.71 6.16
C SER A 222 5.12 13.75 7.02
N VAL A 223 4.05 13.16 6.47
CA VAL A 223 3.24 12.17 7.17
C VAL A 223 4.07 10.94 7.54
N ARG A 224 4.89 10.42 6.62
CA ARG A 224 5.70 9.22 6.87
C ARG A 224 6.69 9.45 8.01
N LEU A 225 7.39 10.59 8.01
CA LEU A 225 8.36 10.92 9.06
C LEU A 225 7.69 11.01 10.44
N VAL A 226 6.62 11.80 10.56
CA VAL A 226 5.96 11.98 11.86
C VAL A 226 5.28 10.69 12.32
N PHE A 227 4.75 9.87 11.40
CA PHE A 227 4.26 8.54 11.73
C PHE A 227 5.37 7.64 12.29
N ILE A 228 6.55 7.59 11.67
CA ILE A 228 7.64 6.72 12.13
C ILE A 228 8.03 7.07 13.57
N TYR A 229 8.23 8.36 13.87
CA TYR A 229 8.50 8.80 15.24
C TYR A 229 7.38 8.39 16.21
N ARG A 230 6.11 8.59 15.83
CA ARG A 230 4.96 8.24 16.68
C ARG A 230 4.84 6.72 16.89
N ALA A 231 5.06 5.92 15.86
CA ALA A 231 5.02 4.46 15.91
C ALA A 231 6.16 3.88 16.75
N LEU A 232 7.38 4.44 16.64
CA LEU A 232 8.52 4.07 17.47
C LEU A 232 8.25 4.37 18.94
N TYR A 233 7.65 5.52 19.27
CA TYR A 233 7.22 5.77 20.64
C TYR A 233 6.16 4.77 21.12
N ASP A 234 5.13 4.50 20.29
CA ASP A 234 4.06 3.56 20.66
C ASP A 234 4.60 2.17 21.03
N VAL A 235 5.63 1.68 20.33
CA VAL A 235 6.17 0.33 20.56
C VAL A 235 7.33 0.28 21.56
N THR A 236 8.12 1.34 21.72
CA THR A 236 9.28 1.36 22.63
C THR A 236 8.99 2.03 23.97
N GLN A 237 8.04 2.98 24.00
CA GLN A 237 7.82 3.92 25.10
C GLN A 237 9.04 4.81 25.45
N HIS A 238 10.07 4.86 24.59
CA HIS A 238 11.22 5.72 24.80
C HIS A 238 10.90 7.17 24.42
N LYS A 239 11.00 8.08 25.41
CA LYS A 239 10.59 9.49 25.28
C LYS A 239 11.27 10.23 24.11
N LYS A 240 12.50 9.85 23.71
CA LYS A 240 13.20 10.45 22.57
C LYS A 240 12.36 10.46 21.30
N TRP A 241 11.58 9.40 21.06
CA TRP A 241 10.72 9.28 19.89
C TRP A 241 9.50 10.20 19.96
N LEU A 242 8.93 10.40 21.15
CA LEU A 242 7.84 11.35 21.35
C LEU A 242 8.32 12.80 21.21
N ASP A 243 9.48 13.12 21.76
CA ASP A 243 10.08 14.45 21.63
C ASP A 243 10.45 14.75 20.16
N GLY A 244 10.99 13.76 19.45
CA GLY A 244 11.24 13.82 18.02
C GLY A 244 9.96 14.00 17.20
N TYR A 245 8.88 13.29 17.54
CA TYR A 245 7.55 13.47 16.94
C TYR A 245 7.08 14.92 17.02
N TYR A 246 7.05 15.51 18.21
CA TYR A 246 6.61 16.91 18.37
C TYR A 246 7.56 17.90 17.68
N ARG A 247 8.87 17.64 17.69
CA ARG A 247 9.85 18.47 16.98
C ARG A 247 9.57 18.47 15.47
N ARG A 248 9.44 17.29 14.86
CA ARG A 248 9.20 17.14 13.42
C ARG A 248 7.81 17.66 13.01
N LEU A 249 6.81 17.49 13.86
CA LEU A 249 5.45 17.97 13.59
C LEU A 249 5.40 19.51 13.43
N ASN A 250 6.19 20.23 14.22
CA ASN A 250 6.27 21.70 14.18
C ASN A 250 7.36 22.24 13.23
N GLU A 251 8.18 21.37 12.66
CA GLU A 251 9.22 21.74 11.68
C GLU A 251 8.57 22.25 10.38
N ILE A 252 9.15 23.30 9.80
CA ILE A 252 8.89 23.71 8.41
C ILE A 252 9.98 23.07 7.54
N PRO A 253 9.65 22.12 6.64
CA PRO A 253 10.63 21.51 5.76
C PRO A 253 11.31 22.54 4.86
N GLU A 254 12.56 22.29 4.46
CA GLU A 254 13.29 23.17 3.56
C GLU A 254 12.53 23.38 2.24
N GLY A 255 12.35 24.64 1.83
CA GLY A 255 11.64 25.00 0.61
C GLY A 255 10.12 24.86 0.68
N ASP A 256 9.56 24.77 1.89
CA ASP A 256 8.12 24.85 2.18
C ASP A 256 7.79 26.11 3.01
N SER A 257 6.52 26.46 3.10
CA SER A 257 6.03 27.59 3.94
C SER A 257 5.15 27.12 5.09
N LEU A 258 4.86 25.82 5.15
CA LEU A 258 3.95 25.22 6.12
C LEU A 258 4.70 24.24 7.01
N SER A 259 4.26 24.16 8.26
CA SER A 259 4.73 23.10 9.17
C SER A 259 4.29 21.72 8.65
N ARG A 260 4.99 20.67 9.08
CA ARG A 260 4.59 19.29 8.75
C ARG A 260 3.16 18.98 9.18
N LEU A 261 2.70 19.48 10.32
CA LEU A 261 1.31 19.34 10.76
C LEU A 261 0.33 19.95 9.77
N GLU A 262 0.61 21.15 9.28
CA GLU A 262 -0.23 21.85 8.30
C GLU A 262 -0.24 21.12 6.96
N LEU A 263 0.92 20.63 6.50
CA LEU A 263 1.02 19.77 5.32
C LEU A 263 0.19 18.49 5.48
N CYS A 264 0.27 17.83 6.64
CA CYS A 264 -0.57 16.66 6.94
C CYS A 264 -2.06 17.03 6.87
N ALA A 265 -2.46 18.18 7.40
CA ALA A 265 -3.84 18.65 7.43
C ALA A 265 -4.42 19.04 6.05
N GLN A 266 -3.57 19.34 5.08
CA GLN A 266 -3.98 19.59 3.69
C GLN A 266 -4.35 18.31 2.93
N GLY A 267 -3.89 17.15 3.41
CA GLY A 267 -4.01 15.89 2.70
C GLY A 267 -3.09 15.80 1.47
N ILE A 268 -3.16 14.68 0.78
CA ILE A 268 -2.34 14.39 -0.39
C ILE A 268 -2.94 15.11 -1.62
N PRO A 269 -2.13 15.81 -2.44
CA PRO A 269 -2.62 16.58 -3.57
C PRO A 269 -2.88 15.70 -4.81
N TYR A 270 -4.05 15.06 -4.85
CA TYR A 270 -4.52 14.34 -6.04
C TYR A 270 -5.18 15.27 -7.07
N GLU A 271 -5.16 14.86 -8.35
CA GLU A 271 -5.80 15.54 -9.48
C GLU A 271 -7.34 15.57 -9.30
N THR A 272 -7.95 16.72 -9.57
CA THR A 272 -9.41 16.93 -9.41
C THR A 272 -10.06 17.54 -10.64
N THR A 273 -9.28 18.11 -11.56
CA THR A 273 -9.75 18.80 -12.76
C THR A 273 -10.08 17.81 -13.86
N GLU A 274 -9.17 16.86 -14.11
CA GLU A 274 -9.28 15.84 -15.15
C GLU A 274 -8.99 14.45 -14.56
N PRO A 275 -9.79 13.99 -13.58
CA PRO A 275 -9.52 12.76 -12.83
C PRO A 275 -9.44 11.52 -13.73
N GLU A 276 -10.10 11.50 -14.89
CA GLU A 276 -10.02 10.43 -15.89
C GLU A 276 -8.62 10.28 -16.51
N LYS A 277 -7.79 11.34 -16.52
CA LYS A 277 -6.41 11.29 -16.98
C LYS A 277 -5.46 10.71 -15.93
N GLY A 278 -5.88 10.69 -14.66
CA GLY A 278 -5.11 10.21 -13.52
C GLY A 278 -4.21 11.28 -12.90
N ASN A 279 -3.48 10.89 -11.86
CA ASN A 279 -2.57 11.79 -11.15
C ASN A 279 -1.26 11.97 -11.92
N LYS A 280 -0.53 13.05 -11.59
CA LYS A 280 0.89 13.16 -11.92
C LYS A 280 1.67 12.06 -11.22
N THR A 281 2.78 11.61 -11.83
CA THR A 281 3.59 10.49 -11.34
C THR A 281 4.02 10.65 -9.87
N GLU A 282 4.33 11.86 -9.42
CA GLU A 282 4.73 12.13 -8.03
C GLU A 282 3.59 11.95 -7.00
N ASN A 283 2.34 11.96 -7.45
CA ASN A 283 1.13 11.88 -6.62
C ASN A 283 0.23 10.69 -6.99
N GLU A 284 0.77 9.68 -7.66
CA GLU A 284 0.05 8.43 -7.90
C GLU A 284 -0.44 7.80 -6.58
N PHE A 285 -1.64 7.22 -6.59
CA PHE A 285 -2.23 6.62 -5.38
C PHE A 285 -1.39 5.45 -4.89
N TRP A 286 -0.77 4.72 -5.82
CA TRP A 286 0.19 3.66 -5.52
C TRP A 286 1.26 4.12 -4.52
N ILE A 287 2.05 5.12 -4.92
CA ILE A 287 3.19 5.57 -4.13
C ILE A 287 2.77 6.31 -2.86
N THR A 288 1.60 6.97 -2.88
CA THR A 288 1.12 7.81 -1.78
C THR A 288 0.14 7.12 -0.82
N GLY A 289 -0.42 5.96 -1.18
CA GLY A 289 -1.41 5.23 -0.39
C GLY A 289 -0.89 4.84 0.99
N ILE A 290 0.41 4.54 1.11
CA ILE A 290 1.02 4.31 2.42
C ILE A 290 0.95 5.56 3.32
N SER A 291 1.14 6.75 2.76
CA SER A 291 1.01 8.01 3.52
C SER A 291 -0.44 8.22 3.98
N GLN A 292 -1.43 7.81 3.19
CA GLN A 292 -2.83 7.79 3.67
C GLN A 292 -3.00 6.82 4.85
N ALA A 293 -2.41 5.64 4.78
CA ALA A 293 -2.47 4.65 5.86
C ALA A 293 -1.73 5.15 7.14
N ASN A 294 -0.65 5.91 6.97
CA ASN A 294 0.06 6.58 8.05
C ASN A 294 -0.76 7.71 8.67
N LEU A 295 -1.50 8.52 7.88
CA LEU A 295 -2.44 9.52 8.40
C LEU A 295 -3.50 8.85 9.28
N LYS A 296 -4.06 7.72 8.84
CA LYS A 296 -5.03 6.96 9.63
C LYS A 296 -4.42 6.50 10.96
N ALA A 297 -3.22 5.93 10.92
CA ALA A 297 -2.53 5.51 12.14
C ALA A 297 -2.23 6.68 13.08
N LEU A 298 -1.89 7.86 12.55
CA LEU A 298 -1.71 9.07 13.36
C LEU A 298 -3.01 9.52 14.03
N VAL A 299 -4.16 9.44 13.34
CA VAL A 299 -5.48 9.70 13.95
C VAL A 299 -5.75 8.74 15.11
N GLU A 300 -5.42 7.46 14.97
CA GLU A 300 -5.60 6.44 16.01
C GLU A 300 -4.66 6.63 17.20
N LEU A 301 -3.40 7.02 16.94
CA LEU A 301 -2.36 7.14 17.95
C LEU A 301 -2.40 8.47 18.71
N GLU A 302 -2.79 9.56 18.06
CA GLU A 302 -2.77 10.91 18.65
C GLU A 302 -3.80 11.02 19.77
N GLN A 303 -3.42 11.59 20.92
CA GLN A 303 -4.30 11.79 22.08
C GLN A 303 -4.79 13.23 22.20
N GLU A 304 -4.02 14.20 21.68
CA GLU A 304 -4.39 15.60 21.69
C GLU A 304 -5.49 15.89 20.66
N PRO A 305 -6.71 16.29 21.08
CA PRO A 305 -7.85 16.41 20.17
C PRO A 305 -7.60 17.33 18.97
N ASN A 306 -6.90 18.44 19.19
CA ASN A 306 -6.60 19.42 18.14
C ASN A 306 -5.61 18.87 17.09
N LEU A 307 -4.60 18.10 17.51
CA LEU A 307 -3.66 17.46 16.59
C LEU A 307 -4.35 16.32 15.83
N ARG A 308 -5.14 15.50 16.54
CA ARG A 308 -5.90 14.40 15.95
C ARG A 308 -6.83 14.92 14.84
N GLU A 309 -7.49 16.05 15.09
CA GLU A 309 -8.37 16.69 14.12
C GLU A 309 -7.64 17.15 12.85
N LYS A 310 -6.39 17.64 12.97
CA LYS A 310 -5.57 18.03 11.80
C LYS A 310 -5.27 16.81 10.93
N PHE A 311 -4.85 15.69 11.51
CA PHE A 311 -4.63 14.45 10.74
C PHE A 311 -5.93 13.94 10.11
N ARG A 312 -7.04 13.96 10.88
CA ARG A 312 -8.36 13.54 10.38
C ARG A 312 -8.79 14.36 9.17
N LYS A 313 -8.60 15.68 9.21
CA LYS A 313 -8.89 16.57 8.08
C LYS A 313 -8.13 16.16 6.82
N GLY A 314 -6.82 15.94 6.94
CA GLY A 314 -5.98 15.49 5.82
C GLY A 314 -6.41 14.14 5.25
N LEU A 315 -6.75 13.20 6.14
CA LEU A 315 -7.22 11.87 5.78
C LEU A 315 -8.51 11.94 4.95
N LEU A 316 -9.47 12.77 5.37
CA LEU A 316 -10.75 12.96 4.67
C LEU A 316 -10.60 13.67 3.32
N ILE A 317 -9.83 14.76 3.26
CA ILE A 317 -9.61 15.50 2.01
C ILE A 317 -8.96 14.61 0.95
N SER A 318 -7.98 13.79 1.35
CA SER A 318 -7.32 12.85 0.44
C SER A 318 -8.31 11.83 -0.14
N ALA A 319 -9.23 11.34 0.69
CA ALA A 319 -10.24 10.36 0.30
C ALA A 319 -11.32 10.94 -0.62
N GLU A 320 -11.78 12.17 -0.35
CA GLU A 320 -12.73 12.86 -1.23
C GLU A 320 -12.17 13.04 -2.64
N LYS A 321 -10.89 13.42 -2.76
CA LYS A 321 -10.21 13.52 -4.06
C LYS A 321 -10.00 12.15 -4.70
N ALA A 322 -9.60 11.14 -3.95
CA ALA A 322 -9.43 9.78 -4.45
C ALA A 322 -10.73 9.19 -5.01
N ALA A 323 -11.88 9.50 -4.40
CA ALA A 323 -13.19 9.01 -4.85
C ALA A 323 -13.52 9.42 -6.29
N LEU A 324 -12.97 10.54 -6.78
CA LEU A 324 -13.14 11.02 -8.16
C LEU A 324 -12.52 10.07 -9.21
N HIS A 325 -11.53 9.26 -8.80
CA HIS A 325 -10.76 8.39 -9.70
C HIS A 325 -11.30 6.97 -9.80
N LEU A 326 -12.28 6.60 -8.96
CA LEU A 326 -12.77 5.22 -8.84
C LEU A 326 -13.32 4.68 -10.17
N SER A 327 -13.90 5.51 -11.03
CA SER A 327 -14.49 5.09 -12.32
C SER A 327 -13.46 4.60 -13.35
N ARG A 328 -12.18 4.91 -13.16
CA ARG A 328 -11.09 4.52 -14.08
C ARG A 328 -10.91 3.00 -14.22
N HIS A 329 -11.39 2.20 -13.26
CA HIS A 329 -11.35 0.73 -13.36
C HIS A 329 -12.09 0.21 -14.60
N LYS A 330 -13.16 0.90 -15.03
CA LYS A 330 -14.00 0.50 -16.16
C LYS A 330 -13.26 0.51 -17.50
N ASN A 331 -12.13 1.20 -17.57
CA ASN A 331 -11.29 1.28 -18.76
C ASN A 331 -10.37 0.05 -18.90
N PHE A 332 -10.33 -0.84 -17.90
CA PHE A 332 -9.60 -2.10 -17.96
C PHE A 332 -10.42 -3.15 -18.69
N ASP A 333 -9.92 -3.65 -19.81
CA ASP A 333 -10.47 -4.78 -20.54
C ASP A 333 -9.68 -6.03 -20.18
N ASN A 334 -10.33 -6.97 -19.47
CA ASN A 334 -9.70 -8.25 -19.13
C ASN A 334 -9.25 -9.05 -20.36
N ALA A 335 -9.83 -8.79 -21.54
CA ALA A 335 -9.49 -9.46 -22.79
C ALA A 335 -8.32 -8.82 -23.55
N HIS A 336 -7.69 -7.75 -23.05
CA HIS A 336 -6.63 -7.05 -23.76
C HIS A 336 -5.48 -7.99 -24.18
N ALA A 337 -4.86 -7.70 -25.34
CA ALA A 337 -3.76 -8.48 -25.92
C ALA A 337 -2.39 -7.78 -25.82
N LEU A 338 -2.28 -6.72 -25.01
CA LEU A 338 -1.02 -6.02 -24.78
C LEU A 338 0.08 -6.97 -24.27
N VAL A 339 1.29 -6.77 -24.81
CA VAL A 339 2.47 -7.55 -24.47
C VAL A 339 3.02 -7.13 -23.11
N PHE A 340 3.46 -8.12 -22.33
CA PHE A 340 4.32 -7.96 -21.17
C PHE A 340 5.54 -8.84 -21.37
N ASN A 341 6.73 -8.24 -21.37
CA ASN A 341 7.97 -8.99 -21.40
C ASN A 341 8.42 -9.27 -19.97
N GLU A 342 8.60 -10.54 -19.63
CA GLU A 342 9.01 -10.95 -18.28
C GLU A 342 10.53 -10.87 -18.10
N ASP A 343 11.30 -10.96 -19.19
CA ASP A 343 12.75 -10.87 -19.17
C ASP A 343 13.24 -9.43 -19.18
N TRP A 344 13.47 -8.90 -17.98
CA TRP A 344 14.04 -7.57 -17.78
C TRP A 344 15.47 -7.44 -18.31
N ARG A 345 16.20 -8.54 -18.55
CA ARG A 345 17.60 -8.46 -19.00
C ARG A 345 17.74 -7.78 -20.34
N LEU A 346 16.66 -7.68 -21.12
CA LEU A 346 16.63 -6.93 -22.38
C LEU A 346 16.99 -5.46 -22.22
N VAL A 347 16.73 -4.83 -21.06
CA VAL A 347 17.15 -3.43 -20.82
C VAL A 347 18.64 -3.29 -20.50
N ASN A 348 19.37 -4.40 -20.32
CA ASN A 348 20.83 -4.37 -20.09
C ASN A 348 21.61 -3.91 -21.32
N LYS A 349 21.00 -3.87 -22.52
CA LYS A 349 21.63 -3.25 -23.70
C LYS A 349 21.96 -1.76 -23.49
N LEU A 350 21.27 -1.11 -22.55
CA LEU A 350 21.48 0.29 -22.17
C LEU A 350 22.42 0.44 -20.98
N TRP A 351 22.82 -0.67 -20.35
CA TRP A 351 23.54 -0.66 -19.09
C TRP A 351 24.88 0.06 -19.21
N LYS A 352 25.20 0.83 -18.17
CA LYS A 352 26.47 1.54 -18.01
C LYS A 352 26.93 1.42 -16.55
N PRO A 353 28.23 1.57 -16.26
CA PRO A 353 28.70 1.67 -14.88
C PRO A 353 27.97 2.77 -14.11
N GLN A 354 27.65 2.48 -12.84
CA GLN A 354 26.88 3.34 -11.94
C GLN A 354 27.69 3.57 -10.66
N PRO A 355 28.67 4.49 -10.65
CA PRO A 355 29.52 4.73 -9.47
C PRO A 355 28.78 5.40 -8.31
N ASP A 356 27.61 6.01 -8.56
CA ASP A 356 26.85 6.77 -7.58
C ASP A 356 25.34 6.73 -7.85
N ILE A 357 24.55 7.31 -6.94
CA ILE A 357 23.09 7.33 -7.07
C ILE A 357 22.59 8.20 -8.24
N ALA A 358 23.33 9.23 -8.64
CA ALA A 358 22.91 10.14 -9.71
C ALA A 358 23.00 9.45 -11.08
N THR A 359 24.12 8.77 -11.34
CA THR A 359 24.33 7.93 -12.53
C THR A 359 23.37 6.75 -12.59
N THR A 360 23.08 6.14 -11.43
CA THR A 360 22.04 5.10 -11.28
C THR A 360 20.67 5.60 -11.73
N LEU A 361 20.24 6.75 -11.20
CA LEU A 361 18.93 7.31 -11.54
C LEU A 361 18.84 7.69 -13.02
N ALA A 362 19.90 8.29 -13.57
CA ALA A 362 19.96 8.63 -14.98
C ALA A 362 19.82 7.39 -15.89
N LEU A 363 20.51 6.28 -15.55
CA LEU A 363 20.36 5.02 -16.27
C LEU A 363 18.95 4.44 -16.13
N ALA A 364 18.41 4.43 -14.92
CA ALA A 364 17.10 3.84 -14.67
C ALA A 364 15.97 4.59 -15.41
N LEU A 365 16.05 5.93 -15.48
CA LEU A 365 15.13 6.77 -16.28
C LEU A 365 15.27 6.53 -17.78
N LEU A 366 16.49 6.34 -18.28
CA LEU A 366 16.72 5.96 -19.68
C LEU A 366 16.09 4.59 -19.98
N GLN A 367 16.27 3.62 -19.09
CA GLN A 367 15.69 2.27 -19.20
C GLN A 367 14.16 2.29 -19.09
N ALA A 368 13.55 3.23 -18.37
CA ALA A 368 12.09 3.33 -18.20
C ALA A 368 11.35 3.43 -19.55
N LYS A 369 11.90 4.21 -20.48
CA LYS A 369 11.32 4.35 -21.82
C LYS A 369 11.38 3.04 -22.60
N GLU A 370 12.53 2.36 -22.54
CA GLU A 370 12.71 1.07 -23.22
C GLU A 370 11.80 0.00 -22.61
N TRP A 371 11.74 -0.09 -21.29
CA TRP A 371 10.86 -1.01 -20.59
C TRP A 371 9.39 -0.80 -20.94
N SER A 372 8.95 0.46 -21.01
CA SER A 372 7.57 0.79 -21.39
C SER A 372 7.22 0.32 -22.81
N ASN A 373 8.19 0.35 -23.73
CA ASN A 373 8.01 -0.15 -25.09
C ASN A 373 7.99 -1.69 -25.16
N LEU A 374 8.83 -2.37 -24.36
CA LEU A 374 8.90 -3.83 -24.30
C LEU A 374 7.69 -4.44 -23.59
N SER A 375 7.13 -3.73 -22.61
CA SER A 375 6.07 -4.21 -21.71
C SER A 375 4.91 -3.21 -21.58
N PRO A 376 4.22 -2.82 -22.67
CA PRO A 376 3.13 -1.84 -22.63
C PRO A 376 1.97 -2.26 -21.72
N ALA A 377 1.77 -3.56 -21.48
CA ALA A 377 0.79 -4.05 -20.52
C ALA A 377 1.03 -3.54 -19.09
N ARG A 378 2.28 -3.26 -18.68
CA ARG A 378 2.58 -2.71 -17.34
C ARG A 378 1.95 -1.33 -17.15
N GLY A 379 2.15 -0.43 -18.12
CA GLY A 379 1.56 0.91 -18.07
C GLY A 379 0.03 0.87 -18.15
N TYR A 380 -0.53 -0.09 -18.88
CA TYR A 380 -1.97 -0.31 -18.94
C TYR A 380 -2.55 -0.78 -17.59
N GLU A 381 -1.93 -1.79 -16.98
CA GLU A 381 -2.27 -2.26 -15.63
C GLU A 381 -2.10 -1.17 -14.58
N ASP A 382 -1.04 -0.38 -14.65
CA ASP A 382 -0.82 0.74 -13.74
C ASP A 382 -1.99 1.73 -13.80
N LYS A 383 -2.33 2.19 -15.00
CA LYS A 383 -3.34 3.23 -15.19
C LYS A 383 -4.76 2.78 -14.86
N HIS A 384 -5.10 1.53 -15.17
CA HIS A 384 -6.48 1.05 -15.18
C HIS A 384 -6.79 -0.05 -14.15
N MET A 385 -5.78 -0.62 -13.50
CA MET A 385 -5.92 -1.59 -12.41
C MET A 385 -5.33 -1.08 -11.10
N ARG A 386 -4.03 -0.78 -11.07
CA ARG A 386 -3.31 -0.38 -9.85
C ARG A 386 -3.85 0.91 -9.27
N GLU A 387 -3.88 1.98 -10.06
CA GLU A 387 -4.32 3.29 -9.57
C GLU A 387 -5.78 3.29 -9.06
N PRO A 388 -6.77 2.68 -9.76
CA PRO A 388 -8.13 2.58 -9.22
C PRO A 388 -8.24 1.73 -7.95
N LEU A 389 -7.49 0.63 -7.83
CA LEU A 389 -7.48 -0.19 -6.60
C LEU A 389 -6.87 0.57 -5.42
N PHE A 390 -5.79 1.32 -5.64
CA PHE A 390 -5.20 2.16 -4.60
C PHE A 390 -6.10 3.35 -4.24
N ALA A 391 -6.80 3.96 -5.20
CA ALA A 391 -7.80 4.98 -4.92
C ALA A 391 -8.92 4.42 -4.03
N ALA A 392 -9.40 3.20 -4.30
CA ALA A 392 -10.39 2.51 -3.46
C ALA A 392 -9.84 2.29 -2.04
N TRP A 393 -8.59 1.85 -1.91
CA TRP A 393 -7.95 1.70 -0.60
C TRP A 393 -7.85 3.03 0.16
N VAL A 394 -7.46 4.12 -0.51
CA VAL A 394 -7.38 5.47 0.08
C VAL A 394 -8.74 5.95 0.60
N VAL A 395 -9.81 5.69 -0.15
CA VAL A 395 -11.19 6.00 0.27
C VAL A 395 -11.58 5.18 1.49
N LEU A 396 -11.31 3.88 1.50
CA LEU A 396 -11.68 2.98 2.60
C LEU A 396 -10.89 3.28 3.89
N LEU A 397 -9.61 3.62 3.79
CA LEU A 397 -8.78 4.06 4.92
C LEU A 397 -9.33 5.30 5.64
N SER A 398 -10.17 6.10 4.97
CA SER A 398 -10.74 7.31 5.60
C SER A 398 -11.73 7.02 6.72
N GLY A 399 -12.36 5.84 6.71
CA GLY A 399 -13.48 5.51 7.60
C GLY A 399 -14.70 6.42 7.44
N ASN A 400 -14.75 7.27 6.41
CA ASN A 400 -15.85 8.19 6.17
C ASN A 400 -17.06 7.44 5.60
N LYS A 401 -17.95 7.00 6.51
CA LYS A 401 -19.15 6.23 6.16
C LYS A 401 -20.00 6.89 5.08
N ASN A 402 -20.25 8.21 5.18
CA ASN A 402 -21.07 8.92 4.20
C ASN A 402 -20.46 8.89 2.80
N LEU A 403 -19.13 9.10 2.69
CA LEU A 403 -18.43 9.02 1.41
C LEU A 403 -18.42 7.57 0.87
N ILE A 404 -18.16 6.60 1.74
CA ILE A 404 -18.09 5.19 1.35
C ILE A 404 -19.46 4.69 0.91
N ASP A 405 -20.54 4.99 1.64
CA ASP A 405 -21.91 4.63 1.29
C ASP A 405 -22.33 5.23 -0.06
N LYS A 406 -21.97 6.51 -0.30
CA LYS A 406 -22.18 7.18 -1.59
C LYS A 406 -21.49 6.45 -2.75
N HIS A 407 -20.33 5.83 -2.49
CA HIS A 407 -19.52 5.14 -3.49
C HIS A 407 -19.55 3.60 -3.34
N LYS A 408 -20.47 3.04 -2.55
CA LYS A 408 -20.47 1.60 -2.21
C LYS A 408 -20.51 0.70 -3.44
N SER A 409 -21.43 0.99 -4.37
CA SER A 409 -21.58 0.23 -5.62
C SER A 409 -20.31 0.23 -6.46
N ILE A 410 -19.63 1.38 -6.59
CA ILE A 410 -18.43 1.47 -7.42
C ILE A 410 -17.23 0.81 -6.75
N LEU A 411 -17.13 0.87 -5.42
CA LEU A 411 -16.10 0.17 -4.64
C LEU A 411 -16.25 -1.36 -4.78
N GLN A 412 -17.48 -1.88 -4.67
CA GLN A 412 -17.76 -3.30 -4.90
C GLN A 412 -17.45 -3.70 -6.35
N SER A 413 -17.85 -2.88 -7.32
CA SER A 413 -17.55 -3.10 -8.75
C SER A 413 -16.05 -3.22 -9.02
N ILE A 414 -15.22 -2.35 -8.43
CA ILE A 414 -13.76 -2.39 -8.56
C ILE A 414 -13.20 -3.75 -8.12
N PHE A 415 -13.64 -4.26 -6.98
CA PHE A 415 -13.16 -5.56 -6.47
C PHE A 415 -13.60 -6.74 -7.33
N MET A 416 -14.73 -6.60 -8.04
CA MET A 416 -15.29 -7.64 -8.91
C MET A 416 -14.78 -7.61 -10.35
N HIS A 417 -14.13 -6.51 -10.76
CA HIS A 417 -13.88 -6.24 -12.18
C HIS A 417 -12.79 -7.09 -12.82
N TYR A 418 -11.71 -7.39 -12.11
CA TYR A 418 -10.48 -7.90 -12.71
C TYR A 418 -10.39 -9.44 -12.67
N ASP A 419 -9.87 -10.03 -13.75
CA ASP A 419 -9.43 -11.42 -13.78
C ASP A 419 -7.98 -11.52 -13.30
N TRP A 420 -7.82 -11.84 -12.01
CA TRP A 420 -6.52 -11.91 -11.33
C TRP A 420 -5.51 -12.84 -12.04
N LYS A 421 -5.98 -13.89 -12.71
CA LYS A 421 -5.11 -14.87 -13.39
C LYS A 421 -4.48 -14.31 -14.66
N ARG A 422 -5.08 -13.27 -15.24
CA ARG A 422 -4.61 -12.66 -16.50
C ARG A 422 -3.61 -11.53 -16.29
N LEU A 423 -3.60 -10.93 -15.09
CA LEU A 423 -2.68 -9.86 -14.71
C LEU A 423 -1.22 -10.34 -14.70
N TYR A 424 -0.32 -9.46 -15.10
CA TYR A 424 1.13 -9.68 -15.13
C TYR A 424 1.81 -9.20 -13.85
N THR A 425 1.33 -8.11 -13.26
CA THR A 425 1.93 -7.51 -12.06
C THR A 425 1.17 -7.91 -10.79
N SER A 426 1.86 -7.97 -9.65
CA SER A 426 1.22 -8.26 -8.36
C SER A 426 0.58 -7.03 -7.72
N ARG A 427 0.60 -5.88 -8.40
CA ARG A 427 0.19 -4.56 -7.87
C ARG A 427 -1.29 -4.49 -7.45
N PHE A 428 -2.09 -5.48 -7.84
CA PHE A 428 -3.43 -5.70 -7.32
C PHE A 428 -3.46 -6.18 -5.86
N PHE A 429 -2.32 -6.52 -5.25
CA PHE A 429 -2.24 -7.06 -3.88
C PHE A 429 -2.99 -6.20 -2.85
N VAL A 430 -3.07 -4.89 -3.10
CA VAL A 430 -3.77 -3.90 -2.26
C VAL A 430 -5.26 -4.20 -2.08
N VAL A 431 -5.86 -5.01 -2.96
CA VAL A 431 -7.25 -5.44 -2.82
C VAL A 431 -7.48 -6.15 -1.48
N VAL A 432 -6.48 -6.89 -0.99
CA VAL A 432 -6.53 -7.58 0.31
C VAL A 432 -6.59 -6.59 1.48
N PRO A 433 -5.61 -5.68 1.67
CA PRO A 433 -5.72 -4.67 2.72
C PRO A 433 -6.94 -3.76 2.57
N ALA A 434 -7.34 -3.39 1.35
CA ALA A 434 -8.53 -2.58 1.13
C ALA A 434 -9.81 -3.27 1.63
N PHE A 435 -10.05 -4.51 1.19
CA PHE A 435 -11.23 -5.26 1.58
C PHE A 435 -11.26 -5.55 3.08
N TYR A 436 -10.14 -6.01 3.65
CA TYR A 436 -10.09 -6.36 5.06
C TYR A 436 -10.11 -5.14 5.99
N GLU A 437 -9.62 -3.98 5.55
CA GLU A 437 -9.87 -2.71 6.25
C GLU A 437 -11.36 -2.37 6.26
N ALA A 438 -12.04 -2.47 5.11
CA ALA A 438 -13.47 -2.21 5.03
C ALA A 438 -14.28 -3.14 5.93
N ARG A 439 -13.96 -4.45 5.90
CA ARG A 439 -14.65 -5.48 6.70
C ARG A 439 -14.43 -5.29 8.19
N LEU A 440 -13.21 -4.96 8.63
CA LEU A 440 -12.89 -4.77 10.05
C LEU A 440 -13.64 -3.58 10.65
N ASN A 441 -13.92 -2.55 9.83
CA ASN A 441 -14.59 -1.33 10.25
C ASN A 441 -16.08 -1.27 9.86
N HIS A 442 -16.66 -2.38 9.36
CA HIS A 442 -18.05 -2.47 8.91
C HIS A 442 -18.44 -1.42 7.86
N LEU A 443 -17.57 -1.22 6.86
CA LEU A 443 -17.71 -0.20 5.81
C LEU A 443 -18.21 -0.77 4.48
N LEU A 444 -18.01 -2.07 4.22
CA LEU A 444 -18.51 -2.77 3.03
C LEU A 444 -19.26 -4.03 3.41
#